data_AF-A0A7U9EX38-F1
#
_entry.id   AF-A0A7U9EX38-F1
#
_cell.length_a   1.000
_cell.length_b   1.000
_cell.length_c   1.000
_cell.angle_alpha   90.00
_cell.angle_beta   90.00
_cell.angle_gamma   90.00
#
_symmetry.space_group_name_H-M   'P 1'
#
loop_
_entity.id
_entity.type
_entity.pdbx_description
1 polymer ?
#
loop_
_entity_poly.entity_id
_entity_poly.type
_entity_poly.pdbx_seq_one_letter_code
_entity_poly.pdbx_strand_id
1 'polypeptide(L)'
;MQFGKDAIEAIWRRQCGAWERSDAACVQSFLVECLQHDLDPQDGLNWIIEHRTQLSDADAVVDAALRWVNEHTSTGSPVSGIGAEQQE
;
A
#
# COMPACT_ATOMS: atom_id res chain seq x y z
N MET A 1 -3.50 -4.45 17.30
CA MET A 1 -4.69 -4.80 16.48
C MET A 1 -4.18 -5.70 15.36
N GLN A 2 -4.36 -7.02 15.49
CA GLN A 2 -3.71 -8.03 14.61
C GLN A 2 -4.56 -8.38 13.37
N PHE A 3 -5.85 -7.99 13.36
CA PHE A 3 -6.84 -8.41 12.34
C PHE A 3 -6.58 -7.89 10.91
N GLY A 4 -5.75 -6.86 10.73
CA GLY A 4 -5.47 -6.30 9.40
C GLY A 4 -4.54 -7.17 8.54
N LYS A 5 -3.54 -7.86 9.14
CA LYS A 5 -2.50 -8.54 8.37
C LYS A 5 -3.01 -9.77 7.63
N ASP A 6 -3.84 -10.59 8.25
CA ASP A 6 -4.45 -11.76 7.60
C ASP A 6 -5.42 -11.38 6.47
N ALA A 7 -6.14 -10.27 6.63
CA ALA A 7 -7.03 -9.75 5.60
C ALA A 7 -6.24 -9.22 4.40
N ILE A 8 -5.16 -8.47 4.66
CA ILE A 8 -4.26 -7.95 3.62
C ILE A 8 -3.63 -9.09 2.83
N GLU A 9 -3.11 -10.12 3.50
CA GLU A 9 -2.53 -11.29 2.80
C GLU A 9 -3.59 -12.00 1.95
N ALA A 10 -4.81 -12.17 2.46
CA ALA A 10 -5.88 -12.82 1.70
C ALA A 10 -6.24 -12.06 0.42
N ILE A 11 -6.29 -10.72 0.48
CA ILE A 11 -6.54 -9.86 -0.69
C ILE A 11 -5.38 -9.96 -1.68
N TRP A 12 -4.13 -9.92 -1.20
CA TRP A 12 -2.96 -10.07 -2.05
C TRP A 12 -2.96 -11.40 -2.80
N ARG A 13 -3.21 -12.52 -2.11
CA ARG A 13 -3.27 -13.84 -2.75
C ARG A 13 -4.43 -13.97 -3.72
N ARG A 14 -5.53 -13.25 -3.52
CA ARG A 14 -6.66 -13.23 -4.45
C ARG A 14 -6.35 -12.42 -5.71
N GLN A 15 -5.72 -11.26 -5.56
CA GLN A 15 -5.45 -10.36 -6.68
C GLN A 15 -4.15 -10.71 -7.43
N CYS A 16 -3.05 -10.94 -6.69
CA CYS A 16 -1.71 -11.17 -7.25
C CYS A 16 -1.32 -12.63 -7.30
N GLY A 17 -1.91 -13.46 -6.43
CA GLY A 17 -1.58 -14.87 -6.37
C GLY A 17 -0.16 -15.08 -5.85
N ALA A 18 0.76 -15.46 -6.76
CA ALA A 18 2.14 -15.75 -6.43
C ALA A 18 3.01 -14.50 -6.55
N TRP A 19 3.92 -14.31 -5.59
CA TRP A 19 4.84 -13.17 -5.52
C TRP A 19 5.67 -12.96 -6.80
N GLU A 20 6.12 -14.05 -7.43
CA GLU A 20 6.92 -14.02 -8.66
C GLU A 20 6.16 -13.48 -9.90
N ARG A 21 4.83 -13.36 -9.84
CA ARG A 21 3.97 -12.86 -10.92
C ARG A 21 3.28 -11.53 -10.59
N SER A 22 3.73 -10.88 -9.52
CA SER A 22 3.10 -9.66 -9.05
C SER A 22 3.65 -8.45 -9.81
N ASP A 23 2.79 -7.81 -10.60
CA ASP A 23 3.10 -6.61 -11.40
C ASP A 23 2.34 -5.37 -10.88
N ALA A 24 2.68 -4.19 -11.40
CA ALA A 24 2.05 -2.91 -11.03
C ALA A 24 0.51 -2.93 -11.15
N ALA A 25 -0.04 -3.59 -12.17
CA ALA A 25 -1.49 -3.73 -12.33
C ALA A 25 -2.14 -4.53 -11.19
N CYS A 26 -1.41 -5.51 -10.67
CA CYS A 26 -1.90 -6.27 -9.53
C CYS A 26 -1.93 -5.42 -8.26
N VAL A 27 -0.85 -4.71 -7.97
CA VAL A 27 -0.75 -3.81 -6.82
C VAL A 27 -1.91 -2.83 -6.75
N GLN A 28 -2.25 -2.22 -7.88
CA GLN A 28 -3.37 -1.28 -7.93
C GLN A 28 -4.69 -1.99 -7.59
N SER A 29 -4.92 -3.18 -8.13
CA SER A 29 -6.12 -3.98 -7.83
C SER A 29 -6.18 -4.40 -6.35
N PHE A 30 -5.03 -4.77 -5.79
CA PHE A 30 -4.87 -5.08 -4.37
C PHE A 30 -5.22 -3.87 -3.47
N LEU A 31 -4.68 -2.69 -3.78
CA LEU A 31 -4.93 -1.48 -2.98
C LEU A 31 -6.38 -0.98 -3.10
N VAL A 32 -7.00 -1.11 -4.28
CA VAL A 32 -8.43 -0.86 -4.48
C VAL A 32 -9.26 -1.79 -3.60
N GLU A 33 -8.93 -3.08 -3.56
CA GLU A 33 -9.69 -4.05 -2.76
C GLU A 33 -9.49 -3.84 -1.26
N CYS A 34 -8.31 -3.39 -0.82
CA CYS A 34 -8.11 -2.91 0.55
C CYS A 34 -9.12 -1.79 0.90
N LEU A 35 -9.26 -0.76 0.05
CA LEU A 35 -10.28 0.29 0.28
C LEU A 35 -11.71 -0.25 0.35
N GLN A 36 -12.06 -1.23 -0.48
CA GLN A 36 -13.39 -1.84 -0.47
C GLN A 36 -13.68 -2.64 0.81
N HIS A 37 -12.63 -3.06 1.52
CA HIS A 37 -12.70 -3.84 2.75
C HIS A 37 -12.46 -2.99 4.03
N ASP A 38 -12.57 -1.66 3.94
CA ASP A 38 -12.27 -0.71 5.04
C ASP A 38 -10.83 -0.85 5.58
N LEU A 39 -9.89 -1.31 4.74
CA LEU A 39 -8.48 -1.38 5.06
C LEU A 39 -7.76 -0.14 4.52
N ASP A 40 -6.85 0.42 5.33
CA ASP A 40 -6.05 1.57 4.90
C ASP A 40 -5.04 1.15 3.83
N PRO A 41 -4.99 1.82 2.66
CA PRO A 41 -4.02 1.51 1.62
C PRO A 41 -2.57 1.68 2.07
N GLN A 42 -2.30 2.52 3.08
CA GLN A 42 -0.97 2.63 3.67
C GLN A 42 -0.57 1.37 4.45
N ASP A 43 -1.52 0.70 5.12
CA ASP A 43 -1.26 -0.62 5.70
C ASP A 43 -0.93 -1.65 4.60
N GLY A 44 -1.65 -1.59 3.47
CA GLY A 44 -1.36 -2.40 2.29
C GLY A 44 0.04 -2.12 1.72
N LEU A 45 0.43 -0.86 1.58
CA LEU A 45 1.77 -0.45 1.15
C LEU A 45 2.85 -0.93 2.12
N ASN A 46 2.67 -0.74 3.41
CA ASN A 46 3.62 -1.20 4.42
C ASN A 46 3.79 -2.73 4.36
N TRP A 47 2.70 -3.46 4.16
CA TRP A 47 2.74 -4.91 3.98
C TRP A 47 3.53 -5.34 2.73
N ILE A 48 3.38 -4.63 1.60
CA ILE A 48 4.19 -4.87 0.38
C ILE A 48 5.68 -4.63 0.67
N ILE A 49 6.01 -3.55 1.38
CA ILE A 49 7.40 -3.22 1.74
C ILE A 49 7.99 -4.30 2.66
N GLU A 50 7.22 -4.80 3.64
CA GLU A 50 7.62 -5.91 4.51
C GLU A 50 7.95 -7.18 3.69
N HIS A 51 7.26 -7.42 2.58
CA HIS A 51 7.39 -8.62 1.74
C HIS A 51 8.21 -8.41 0.46
N ARG A 52 8.84 -7.25 0.31
CA ARG A 52 9.55 -6.87 -0.93
C ARG A 52 10.64 -7.85 -1.36
N THR A 53 11.20 -8.61 -0.42
CA THR A 53 12.23 -9.63 -0.69
C THR A 53 11.69 -10.87 -1.42
N GLN A 54 10.38 -11.08 -1.43
CA GLN A 54 9.71 -12.18 -2.12
C GLN A 54 9.30 -11.79 -3.55
N LEU A 55 9.32 -10.50 -3.89
CA LEU A 55 8.96 -9.98 -5.19
C LEU A 55 10.16 -9.99 -6.14
N SER A 56 9.96 -10.49 -7.35
CA SER A 56 10.97 -10.43 -8.41
C SER A 56 11.21 -9.01 -8.90
N ASP A 57 10.15 -8.19 -9.00
CA ASP A 57 10.18 -6.79 -9.45
C ASP A 57 9.79 -5.83 -8.31
N ALA A 58 10.39 -6.05 -7.13
CA ALA A 58 10.04 -5.35 -5.90
C ALA A 58 10.01 -3.82 -6.03
N ASP A 59 10.98 -3.25 -6.76
CA ASP A 59 11.10 -1.79 -6.92
C ASP A 59 9.93 -1.23 -7.73
N ALA A 60 9.59 -1.86 -8.86
CA ALA A 60 8.46 -1.46 -9.71
C ALA A 60 7.12 -1.63 -8.99
N VAL A 61 6.96 -2.71 -8.22
CA VAL A 61 5.77 -3.00 -7.42
C VAL A 61 5.60 -1.98 -6.30
N VAL A 62 6.66 -1.68 -5.56
CA VAL A 62 6.64 -0.70 -4.46
C VAL A 62 6.41 0.72 -4.99
N ASP A 63 7.07 1.13 -6.09
CA ASP A 63 6.86 2.44 -6.71
C ASP A 63 5.41 2.63 -7.17
N ALA A 64 4.86 1.63 -7.87
CA ALA A 64 3.46 1.64 -8.29
C ALA A 64 2.49 1.73 -7.09
N ALA A 65 2.79 1.04 -5.98
CA ALA A 65 1.99 1.08 -4.77
C ALA A 65 2.05 2.47 -4.11
N LEU A 66 3.25 3.02 -3.93
CA LEU A 66 3.49 4.34 -3.37
C LEU A 66 2.76 5.42 -4.16
N ARG A 67 2.89 5.37 -5.48
CA ARG A 67 2.24 6.29 -6.38
C ARG A 67 0.72 6.20 -6.28
N TRP A 68 0.18 4.99 -6.31
CA TRP A 68 -1.27 4.77 -6.18
C TRP A 68 -1.79 5.28 -4.84
N VAL A 69 -1.12 4.95 -3.72
CA VAL A 69 -1.51 5.42 -2.39
C VAL A 69 -1.48 6.95 -2.34
N ASN A 70 -0.42 7.60 -2.81
CA ASN A 70 -0.35 9.07 -2.85
C ASN A 70 -1.48 9.70 -3.68
N GLU A 71 -1.86 9.10 -4.81
CA GLU A 71 -2.95 9.59 -5.66
C GLU A 71 -4.35 9.35 -5.04
N HIS A 72 -4.56 8.21 -4.37
CA HIS A 72 -5.89 7.76 -3.93
C HIS A 72 -6.17 7.99 -2.44
N THR A 73 -5.16 7.92 -1.58
CA THR A 73 -5.24 8.38 -0.19
C THR A 73 -4.79 9.82 -0.13
N SER A 74 -5.55 10.71 -0.81
CA SER A 74 -5.50 12.15 -0.54
C SER A 74 -6.18 12.43 0.81
N THR A 75 -5.70 11.80 1.88
CA THR A 75 -6.02 12.19 3.25
C THR A 75 -5.03 13.25 3.63
N GLY A 76 -5.45 14.51 3.47
CA GLY A 76 -4.70 15.67 3.85
C GLY A 76 -4.22 15.57 5.29
N SER A 77 -2.92 15.40 5.45
CA SER A 77 -2.16 16.22 6.37
C SER A 77 -0.80 16.44 5.71
N PRO A 78 -0.36 17.69 5.51
CA PRO A 78 1.05 17.90 5.27
C PRO A 78 1.79 17.22 6.42
N VAL A 79 2.94 16.62 6.13
CA VAL A 79 4.00 16.52 7.14
C VAL A 79 4.40 17.96 7.50
N SER A 80 3.58 18.63 8.32
CA SER A 80 3.96 19.77 9.13
C SER A 80 4.06 19.24 10.55
N GLY A 81 5.14 18.50 10.79
CA GLY A 81 5.52 18.01 12.11
C GLY A 81 7.02 18.08 12.38
N ILE A 82 7.79 18.61 11.43
CA ILE A 82 9.17 19.04 11.63
C ILE A 82 9.35 20.40 10.96
N GLY A 83 9.05 21.47 11.70
CA GLY A 83 9.37 22.83 11.27
C GLY A 83 8.29 23.84 11.61
N ALA A 84 8.41 24.40 12.81
CA ALA A 84 8.27 25.82 13.13
C ALA A 84 7.17 26.65 12.43
N GLU A 85 6.28 27.16 13.28
CA GLU A 85 5.92 28.59 13.35
C GLU A 85 4.96 29.19 12.30
N GLN A 86 3.73 29.40 12.78
CA GLN A 86 2.92 30.64 12.76
C GLN A 86 2.50 31.27 11.43
N GLN A 87 1.18 31.42 11.26
CA GLN A 87 0.56 32.67 10.80
C GLN A 87 -0.78 32.89 11.53
N GLU A 88 -0.73 33.72 12.58
CA GLU A 88 -1.68 34.81 12.82
C GLU A 88 -0.89 36.09 13.13
#